data_AF-A0A951EG55-F1
#
_entry.id   AF-A0A951EG55-F1
#
_cell.length_a   1.000
_cell.length_b   1.000
_cell.length_c   1.000
_cell.angle_alpha   90.00
_cell.angle_beta   90.00
_cell.angle_gamma   90.00
#
_symmetry.space_group_name_H-M   'P 1'
#
loop_
_entity.id
_entity.type
_entity.pdbx_description
1 polymer ?
#
loop_
_entity_poly.entity_id
_entity_poly.type
_entity_poly.pdbx_seq_one_letter_code
_entity_poly.pdbx_strand_id
1 'polypeptide(L)'
;MHDPLIIAGETLGSRLFLGTAGYPNQRALKAAIEASGCEVVTVSIRRISLAGHATDTLALLSGHRILPNTAGCETARDAVLTAELAREALGTNWIKLEVIGDRETLYPDVVE
;
A
#
# COMPACT_ATOMS: atom_id res chain seq x y z
N MET A 1 15.75 0.93 -24.33
CA MET A 1 15.69 -0.49 -23.92
C MET A 1 14.47 -0.60 -23.02
N HIS A 2 13.44 -1.34 -23.42
CA HIS A 2 12.22 -1.49 -22.62
C HIS A 2 12.45 -2.69 -21.69
N ASP A 3 12.68 -2.42 -20.41
CA ASP A 3 12.99 -3.44 -19.39
C ASP A 3 11.91 -3.37 -18.29
N PRO A 4 10.74 -4.00 -18.51
CA PRO A 4 9.63 -3.91 -17.59
C PRO A 4 9.89 -4.71 -16.31
N LEU A 5 9.30 -4.26 -15.20
CA LEU A 5 9.29 -4.99 -13.95
C LEU A 5 8.10 -5.96 -13.94
N ILE A 6 8.35 -7.25 -13.76
CA ILE A 6 7.28 -8.27 -13.70
C ILE A 6 7.13 -8.73 -12.24
N ILE A 7 5.96 -8.52 -11.65
CA ILE A 7 5.63 -8.97 -10.28
C ILE A 7 4.32 -9.72 -10.35
N ALA A 8 4.29 -10.95 -9.80
CA ALA A 8 3.09 -11.80 -9.77
C ALA A 8 2.34 -11.90 -11.12
N GLY A 9 3.09 -11.96 -12.23
CA GLY A 9 2.55 -12.03 -13.60
C GLY A 9 2.10 -10.70 -14.21
N GLU A 10 2.12 -9.62 -13.45
CA GLU A 10 1.77 -8.28 -13.91
C GLU A 10 3.01 -7.53 -14.41
N THR A 11 2.89 -6.93 -15.59
CA THR A 11 3.97 -6.14 -16.20
C THR A 11 3.82 -4.68 -15.79
N LEU A 12 4.85 -4.12 -15.17
CA LEU A 12 4.91 -2.73 -14.74
C LEU A 12 5.95 -1.97 -15.59
N GLY A 13 5.56 -0.84 -16.15
CA GLY A 13 6.46 0.06 -16.88
C GLY A 13 7.32 0.89 -15.94
N SER A 14 6.75 1.28 -14.81
CA SER A 14 7.44 2.01 -13.74
C SER A 14 8.00 1.08 -12.66
N ARG A 15 9.26 1.31 -12.29
CA ARG A 15 9.94 0.64 -11.16
C ARG A 15 9.77 1.42 -9.84
N LEU A 16 9.05 2.55 -9.86
CA LEU A 16 8.83 3.40 -8.71
C LEU A 16 7.45 3.11 -8.09
N PHE A 17 7.46 2.83 -6.79
CA PHE A 17 6.28 2.55 -5.98
C PHE A 17 6.15 3.69 -4.98
N LEU A 18 4.95 4.23 -4.78
CA LEU A 18 4.73 5.29 -3.81
C LEU A 18 3.87 4.85 -2.63
N GLY A 19 4.20 5.35 -1.44
CA GLY A 19 3.30 5.32 -0.30
C GLY A 19 2.36 6.51 -0.27
N THR A 20 1.28 6.40 0.49
CA THR A 20 0.27 7.46 0.68
C THR A 20 0.43 8.23 2.00
N ALA A 21 1.35 7.80 2.85
CA ALA A 21 1.63 8.44 4.14
C ALA A 21 2.55 9.66 3.98
N GLY A 22 2.48 10.62 4.91
CA GLY A 22 3.44 11.73 5.01
C GLY A 22 3.14 12.95 4.13
N TYR A 23 2.09 12.91 3.31
CA TYR A 23 1.67 14.06 2.52
C TYR A 23 0.82 15.04 3.36
N PRO A 24 1.01 16.36 3.19
CA PRO A 24 0.29 17.36 3.97
C PRO A 24 -1.21 17.43 3.63
N ASN A 25 -1.61 16.99 2.43
CA ASN A 25 -3.00 16.91 1.98
C ASN A 25 -3.12 16.06 0.70
N GLN A 26 -4.35 15.77 0.29
CA GLN A 26 -4.65 14.98 -0.91
C GLN A 26 -4.18 15.63 -2.22
N ARG A 27 -4.15 16.97 -2.32
CA ARG A 27 -3.65 17.65 -3.53
C ARG A 27 -2.16 17.38 -3.73
N ALA A 28 -1.38 17.44 -2.64
CA ALA A 28 0.04 17.11 -2.66
C ALA A 28 0.29 15.64 -3.03
N LEU A 29 -0.49 14.71 -2.47
CA LEU A 29 -0.43 13.29 -2.82
C LEU A 29 -0.70 13.06 -4.33
N LYS A 30 -1.79 13.64 -4.84
CA LYS A 30 -2.17 13.53 -6.26
C LYS A 30 -1.06 14.04 -7.17
N ALA A 31 -0.54 15.24 -6.89
CA ALA A 31 0.54 15.84 -7.68
C ALA A 31 1.82 14.98 -7.67
N ALA A 32 2.16 14.37 -6.53
CA ALA A 32 3.32 13.49 -6.43
C ALA A 32 3.15 12.19 -7.23
N ILE A 33 1.95 11.59 -7.18
CA ILE A 33 1.62 10.39 -7.97
C ILE A 33 1.76 10.71 -9.47
N GLU A 34 1.11 11.77 -9.95
CA GLU A 34 1.15 12.19 -11.36
C GLU A 34 2.58 12.49 -11.83
N ALA A 35 3.35 13.25 -11.04
CA ALA A 35 4.73 13.61 -11.38
C ALA A 35 5.67 12.40 -11.38
N SER A 36 5.42 11.39 -10.54
CA SER A 36 6.27 10.22 -10.41
C SER A 36 6.11 9.20 -11.54
N GLY A 37 4.95 9.19 -12.21
CA GLY A 37 4.59 8.13 -13.14
C GLY A 37 4.57 6.74 -12.49
N CYS A 38 4.36 6.65 -11.17
CA CYS A 38 4.23 5.36 -10.50
C CYS A 38 2.96 4.64 -10.95
N GLU A 39 3.04 3.33 -11.10
CA GLU A 39 1.87 2.51 -11.44
C GLU A 39 1.27 1.83 -10.22
N VAL A 40 2.06 1.70 -9.15
CA VAL A 40 1.68 1.02 -7.90
C VAL A 40 1.75 2.00 -6.73
N VAL A 41 0.63 2.13 -6.01
CA VAL A 41 0.51 2.98 -4.83
C VAL A 41 0.09 2.16 -3.62
N THR A 42 0.83 2.28 -2.52
CA THR A 42 0.57 1.53 -1.29
C THR A 42 -0.37 2.26 -0.34
N VAL A 43 -1.28 1.52 0.29
CA VAL A 43 -2.29 2.07 1.20
C VAL A 43 -2.42 1.20 2.45
N SER A 44 -2.47 1.83 3.62
CA SER A 44 -2.68 1.12 4.88
C SER A 44 -4.18 0.86 5.11
N ILE A 45 -4.55 -0.40 5.30
CA ILE A 45 -5.95 -0.80 5.54
C ILE A 45 -6.53 -0.19 6.82
N ARG A 46 -5.71 -0.06 7.87
CA ARG A 46 -6.13 0.58 9.13
C ARG A 46 -6.63 2.01 8.88
N ARG A 47 -5.98 2.77 7.99
CA ARG A 47 -6.38 4.14 7.64
C ARG A 47 -7.65 4.22 6.80
N ILE A 48 -7.88 3.23 5.93
CA ILE A 48 -9.12 3.13 5.16
C ILE A 48 -10.30 2.90 6.11
N SER A 49 -10.17 1.98 7.06
CA SER A 49 -11.26 1.65 8.00
C SER A 49 -11.59 2.77 8.98
N LEU A 50 -10.59 3.49 9.52
CA LEU A 50 -10.79 4.46 10.60
C LEU A 50 -11.30 5.83 10.15
N ALA A 51 -11.10 6.22 8.89
CA ALA A 51 -11.24 7.63 8.51
C ALA A 51 -12.64 8.04 8.01
N GLY A 52 -13.52 7.12 7.62
CA GLY A 52 -14.76 7.48 6.89
C GLY A 52 -14.54 8.13 5.51
N HIS A 53 -13.32 8.61 5.23
CA HIS A 53 -12.79 9.18 3.98
C HIS A 53 -12.07 8.15 3.10
N ALA A 54 -12.30 6.85 3.35
CA ALA A 54 -11.82 5.76 2.50
C ALA A 54 -12.11 6.02 1.03
N THR A 55 -13.33 6.46 0.75
CA THR A 55 -13.84 6.72 -0.59
C THR A 55 -13.04 7.80 -1.32
N ASP A 56 -12.62 8.87 -0.64
CA ASP A 56 -11.90 9.99 -1.27
C ASP A 56 -10.47 9.59 -1.69
N THR A 57 -9.79 8.80 -0.85
CA THR A 57 -8.44 8.32 -1.16
C THR A 57 -8.48 7.26 -2.26
N LEU A 58 -9.42 6.33 -2.20
CA LEU A 58 -9.59 5.32 -3.25
C LEU A 58 -9.99 5.96 -4.58
N ALA A 59 -10.85 6.99 -4.56
CA ALA A 59 -11.20 7.75 -5.75
C ALA A 59 -9.98 8.49 -6.35
N LEU A 60 -9.13 9.08 -5.52
CA LEU A 60 -7.89 9.73 -5.95
C LEU A 60 -6.93 8.74 -6.63
N LEU A 61 -6.88 7.50 -6.13
CA LEU A 61 -6.02 6.44 -6.66
C LEU A 61 -6.63 5.66 -7.83
N SER A 62 -7.83 6.05 -8.28
CA SER A 62 -8.47 5.43 -9.44
C SER A 62 -7.53 5.44 -10.65
N GLY A 63 -7.42 4.28 -11.32
CA GLY A 63 -6.49 4.08 -12.44
C GLY A 63 -5.09 3.63 -12.05
N HIS A 64 -4.74 3.61 -10.76
CA HIS A 64 -3.48 3.04 -10.26
C HIS A 64 -3.71 1.66 -9.66
N ARG A 65 -2.67 0.83 -9.63
CA ARG A 65 -2.71 -0.43 -8.90
C ARG A 65 -2.54 -0.16 -7.41
N ILE A 66 -3.56 -0.48 -6.63
CA ILE A 66 -3.52 -0.34 -5.17
C ILE A 66 -2.82 -1.56 -4.58
N LEU A 67 -1.78 -1.33 -3.78
CA LEU A 67 -1.05 -2.35 -3.02
C LEU A 67 -1.33 -2.17 -1.52
N PRO A 68 -2.31 -2.86 -0.94
CA PRO A 68 -2.56 -2.75 0.49
C PRO A 68 -1.36 -3.24 1.30
N ASN A 69 -1.20 -2.69 2.49
CA ASN A 69 -0.17 -3.12 3.44
C ASN A 69 -0.73 -3.41 4.83
N THR A 70 0.02 -4.21 5.59
CA THR A 70 -0.31 -4.57 6.98
C THR A 70 0.39 -3.66 7.99
N ALA A 71 0.68 -2.41 7.61
CA ALA A 71 1.43 -1.48 8.47
C ALA A 71 0.85 -1.37 9.88
N GLY A 72 1.74 -1.46 10.88
CA GLY A 72 1.38 -1.39 12.29
C GLY A 72 0.83 -2.70 12.87
N CYS A 73 0.87 -3.81 12.13
CA CYS A 73 0.71 -5.14 12.72
C CYS A 73 2.01 -5.55 13.41
N GLU A 74 1.90 -6.11 14.61
CA GLU A 74 3.03 -6.56 15.43
C GLU A 74 3.09 -8.09 15.54
N THR A 75 2.05 -8.77 15.05
CA THR A 75 1.99 -10.22 15.01
C THR A 75 1.64 -10.70 13.61
N ALA A 76 2.10 -11.89 13.25
CA ALA A 76 1.77 -12.60 12.02
C ALA A 76 0.26 -12.80 11.92
N ARG A 77 -0.41 -13.11 13.05
CA ARG A 77 -1.86 -13.24 13.12
C ARG A 77 -2.58 -11.96 12.69
N ASP A 78 -2.15 -10.81 13.21
CA ASP A 78 -2.75 -9.52 12.87
C ASP A 78 -2.49 -9.13 11.41
N ALA A 79 -1.29 -9.44 10.91
CA ALA A 79 -0.93 -9.18 9.52
C ALA A 79 -1.78 -10.04 8.56
N VAL A 80 -1.95 -11.33 8.84
CA VAL A 80 -2.79 -12.23 8.05
C VAL A 80 -4.24 -11.76 8.06
N LEU A 81 -4.81 -11.45 9.23
CA LEU A 81 -6.19 -10.94 9.32
C LEU A 81 -6.34 -9.63 8.53
N THR A 82 -5.37 -8.72 8.64
CA THR A 82 -5.38 -7.45 7.88
C THR A 82 -5.30 -7.69 6.38
N ALA A 83 -4.52 -8.68 5.93
CA ALA A 83 -4.41 -9.05 4.52
C ALA A 83 -5.72 -9.65 3.97
N GLU A 84 -6.41 -10.48 4.76
CA GLU A 84 -7.72 -11.02 4.40
C GLU A 84 -8.76 -9.90 4.27
N LEU A 85 -8.82 -8.98 5.23
CA LEU A 85 -9.69 -7.80 5.15
C LEU A 85 -9.36 -6.91 3.94
N ALA A 86 -8.07 -6.74 3.63
CA ALA A 86 -7.62 -6.00 2.46
C ALA A 86 -8.15 -6.60 1.17
N ARG A 87 -8.06 -7.93 1.05
CA ARG A 87 -8.51 -8.68 -0.11
C ARG A 87 -10.00 -8.50 -0.34
N GLU A 88 -10.82 -8.66 0.71
CA GLU A 88 -12.27 -8.49 0.61
C GLU A 88 -12.66 -7.03 0.29
N ALA A 89 -11.97 -6.06 0.90
CA ALA A 89 -12.29 -4.64 0.73
C ALA A 89 -11.87 -4.06 -0.63
N LEU A 90 -10.76 -4.55 -1.20
CA LEU A 90 -10.14 -3.97 -2.40
C LEU A 90 -10.15 -4.91 -3.61
N GLY A 91 -10.62 -6.15 -3.45
CA GLY A 91 -10.69 -7.14 -4.53
C GLY A 91 -9.32 -7.52 -5.11
N THR A 92 -8.26 -7.49 -4.31
CA THR A 92 -6.87 -7.76 -4.74
C THR A 92 -6.23 -8.87 -3.93
N ASN A 93 -5.42 -9.70 -4.61
CA ASN A 93 -4.61 -10.73 -3.97
C ASN A 93 -3.19 -10.26 -3.62
N TRP A 94 -2.83 -9.02 -3.96
CA TRP A 94 -1.53 -8.45 -3.62
C TRP A 94 -1.56 -7.86 -2.22
N ILE A 95 -0.50 -8.12 -1.44
CA ILE A 95 -0.29 -7.52 -0.14
C ILE A 95 1.19 -7.18 0.05
N LYS A 96 1.46 -5.98 0.57
CA LYS A 96 2.77 -5.62 1.11
C LYS A 96 2.78 -6.01 2.58
N LEU A 97 3.39 -7.16 2.87
CA LEU A 97 3.51 -7.67 4.22
C LEU A 97 4.48 -6.81 5.04
N GLU A 98 4.01 -6.37 6.19
CA GLU A 98 4.73 -5.63 7.21
C GLU A 98 4.34 -6.19 8.58
N VAL A 99 5.31 -6.75 9.31
CA VAL A 99 5.18 -7.17 10.72
C VAL A 99 6.26 -6.43 11.49
N ILE A 100 5.86 -5.57 12.43
CA ILE A 100 6.76 -4.69 13.17
C ILE A 100 7.24 -5.40 14.43
N GLY A 101 8.54 -5.69 14.51
CA GLY A 101 9.17 -6.26 15.70
C GLY A 101 9.61 -5.20 16.71
N ASP A 102 9.92 -3.99 16.24
CA ASP A 102 10.32 -2.86 17.08
C ASP A 102 9.63 -1.57 16.62
N ARG A 103 8.88 -0.93 17.53
CA ARG A 103 8.06 0.25 17.20
C ARG A 103 8.85 1.54 17.08
N GLU A 104 10.05 1.62 17.65
CA GLU A 104 10.86 2.84 17.63
C GLU A 104 11.67 2.92 16.34
N THR A 105 12.31 1.81 15.96
CA THR A 105 13.12 1.66 14.75
C THR A 105 12.31 1.25 13.53
N LEU A 106 11.09 0.73 13.71
CA LEU A 106 10.25 0.11 12.69
C LEU A 106 10.91 -1.09 12.00
N TYR A 107 11.84 -1.75 12.69
CA TYR A 107 12.46 -2.97 12.17
C TYR A 107 11.44 -4.11 12.11
N PRO A 108 11.49 -4.94 11.05
CA PRO A 108 10.57 -6.05 10.91
C PRO A 108 10.87 -7.14 11.93
N ASP A 109 9.83 -7.82 12.40
CA ASP A 109 10.00 -9.13 13.03
C ASP A 109 10.38 -10.15 11.94
N VAL A 110 11.45 -10.91 12.16
CA VAL A 110 11.98 -11.91 11.23
C VAL A 110 11.90 -13.33 11.77
N VAL A 111 11.38 -13.50 12.99
CA VAL A 111 11.33 -14.78 13.70
C VAL A 111 9.94 -15.42 13.62
N GLU A 112 8.89 -14.61 13.76
CA GLU A 112 7.50 -15.06 13.82
C GLU A 112 7.00 -15.78 12.55
#